data_AF-A0A968E511-F1
#
_entry.id   AF-A0A968E511-F1
#
_cell.length_a   1.000
_cell.length_b   1.000
_cell.length_c   1.000
_cell.angle_alpha   90.00
_cell.angle_beta   90.00
_cell.angle_gamma   90.00
#
_symmetry.space_group_name_H-M   'P 1'
#
loop_
_entity.id
_entity.type
_entity.pdbx_description
1 polymer ?
#
loop_
_entity_poly.entity_id
_entity_poly.type
_entity_poly.pdbx_seq_one_letter_code
_entity_poly.pdbx_strand_id
1 'polypeptide(L)'
;VGRIPVKGKVQDPMPFKLLVGAENLAANGITIPGVEGMVWSGTAVGDWTLSCVTGRLTSVTFVFQDGTIRTLSSNDMGEPLGWISDERGIPCITGERITNAPSFLTQRIGVTALQAGADAAAQAETTTTVSDTGTGTTNVTGDVGAYTLGKTVSGGAAEIRKWLDERLAQSFDAVFVRPGIRVAVHVDRQLDIDHNPQGRKVSHAQSLDPHRRARLD
;
A
#
# COMPACT_ATOMS: atom_id res chain seq x y z
N VAL A 1 7.31 1.43 1.01
CA VAL A 1 6.15 1.76 1.86
C VAL A 1 5.36 0.49 2.07
N GLY A 2 4.97 0.17 3.30
CA GLY A 2 4.01 -0.90 3.58
C GLY A 2 2.73 -0.31 4.15
N ARG A 3 1.59 -0.58 3.51
CA ARG A 3 0.28 -0.17 4.02
C ARG A 3 -0.13 -1.05 5.19
N ILE A 4 -0.77 -0.46 6.20
CA ILE A 4 -1.30 -1.19 7.35
C ILE A 4 -2.63 -1.86 6.97
N PRO A 5 -2.83 -3.16 7.29
CA PRO A 5 -4.12 -3.81 7.10
C PRO A 5 -5.22 -3.17 7.96
N VAL A 6 -6.41 -2.98 7.39
CA VAL A 6 -7.61 -2.55 8.10
C VAL A 6 -8.58 -3.73 8.17
N LYS A 7 -9.08 -4.07 9.37
CA LYS A 7 -9.94 -5.25 9.62
C LYS A 7 -9.32 -6.56 9.12
N GLY A 8 -8.00 -6.71 9.26
CA GLY A 8 -7.27 -7.91 8.85
C GLY A 8 -7.08 -8.09 7.34
N LYS A 9 -7.47 -7.09 6.51
CA LYS A 9 -7.23 -7.11 5.06
C LYS A 9 -6.34 -5.94 4.66
N VAL A 10 -5.33 -6.23 3.83
CA VAL A 10 -4.53 -5.19 3.18
C VAL A 10 -5.26 -4.77 1.92
N GLN A 11 -5.70 -3.52 1.85
CA GLN A 11 -6.19 -2.95 0.60
C GLN A 11 -5.01 -2.40 -0.20
N ASP A 12 -4.80 -2.99 -1.37
CA ASP A 12 -3.75 -2.65 -2.34
C ASP A 12 -2.34 -2.63 -1.72
N PRO A 13 -1.71 -3.80 -1.52
CA PRO A 13 -0.31 -3.88 -1.11
C PRO A 13 0.58 -3.01 -2.01
N MET A 14 1.46 -2.21 -1.41
CA MET A 14 2.26 -1.27 -2.19
C MET A 14 3.38 -2.02 -2.93
N PRO A 15 3.60 -1.77 -4.23
CA PRO A 15 4.71 -2.37 -4.95
C PRO A 15 6.06 -1.79 -4.49
N PHE A 16 7.10 -2.62 -4.53
CA PHE A 16 8.49 -2.20 -4.38
C PHE A 16 9.38 -2.90 -5.40
N LYS A 17 10.60 -2.38 -5.56
CA LYS A 17 11.65 -2.99 -6.39
C LYS A 17 12.92 -3.17 -5.58
N LEU A 18 13.66 -4.23 -5.85
CA LEU A 18 15.03 -4.42 -5.37
C LEU A 18 15.96 -4.63 -6.56
N LEU A 19 17.15 -4.07 -6.42
CA LEU A 19 18.22 -4.19 -7.41
C LEU A 19 19.31 -5.08 -6.82
N VAL A 20 19.71 -6.09 -7.56
CA VAL A 20 20.80 -7.00 -7.22
C VAL A 20 21.79 -6.95 -8.38
N GLY A 21 23.03 -6.59 -8.09
CA GLY A 21 24.13 -6.53 -9.04
C GLY A 21 24.87 -7.87 -9.15
N ALA A 22 25.92 -7.89 -9.97
CA ALA A 22 26.72 -9.08 -10.20
C ALA A 22 27.45 -9.54 -8.92
N GLU A 23 27.91 -8.61 -8.08
CA GLU A 23 28.68 -8.92 -6.88
C GLU A 23 27.87 -9.50 -5.71
N ASN A 24 26.55 -9.37 -5.72
CA ASN A 24 25.65 -9.84 -4.66
C ASN A 24 24.56 -10.78 -5.16
N LEU A 25 24.80 -11.43 -6.31
CA LEU A 25 23.81 -12.25 -7.01
C LEU A 25 23.64 -13.64 -6.38
N ALA A 26 24.72 -14.25 -5.87
CA ALA A 26 24.68 -15.50 -5.11
C ALA A 26 25.12 -15.30 -3.66
N ALA A 27 24.51 -16.05 -2.74
CA ALA A 27 24.73 -15.94 -1.30
C ALA A 27 26.18 -16.21 -0.85
N ASN A 28 26.97 -16.90 -1.67
CA ASN A 28 28.36 -17.26 -1.41
C ASN A 28 29.37 -16.38 -2.17
N GLY A 29 28.92 -15.27 -2.79
CA GLY A 29 29.78 -14.39 -3.58
C GLY A 29 30.23 -14.97 -4.92
N ILE A 30 29.64 -16.10 -5.35
CA ILE A 30 29.88 -16.64 -6.69
C ILE A 30 29.07 -15.83 -7.70
N THR A 31 29.73 -15.34 -8.74
CA THR A 31 29.07 -14.70 -9.87
C THR A 31 28.35 -15.76 -10.72
N ILE A 32 27.10 -15.52 -11.10
CA ILE A 32 26.41 -16.37 -12.08
C ILE A 32 26.92 -16.01 -13.48
N PRO A 33 27.55 -16.94 -14.21
CA PRO A 33 28.13 -16.63 -15.52
C PRO A 33 27.09 -16.04 -16.48
N GLY A 34 27.44 -14.94 -17.15
CA GLY A 34 26.59 -14.28 -18.14
C GLY A 34 25.47 -13.40 -17.57
N VAL A 35 25.23 -13.40 -16.25
CA VAL A 35 24.22 -12.54 -15.60
C VAL A 35 24.91 -11.31 -14.99
N GLU A 36 24.51 -10.13 -15.42
CA GLU A 36 25.02 -8.84 -14.91
C GLU A 36 24.27 -8.38 -13.66
N GLY A 37 22.99 -8.74 -13.54
CA GLY A 37 22.17 -8.38 -12.40
C GLY A 37 20.77 -8.94 -12.50
N MET A 38 19.98 -8.70 -11.45
CA MET A 38 18.55 -8.97 -11.46
C MET A 38 17.76 -7.90 -10.73
N VAL A 39 16.55 -7.66 -11.23
CA VAL A 39 15.59 -6.73 -10.65
C VAL A 39 14.41 -7.53 -10.11
N TRP A 40 14.21 -7.45 -8.80
CA TRP A 40 13.05 -8.04 -8.15
C TRP A 40 11.91 -7.03 -8.09
N SER A 41 10.69 -7.51 -8.28
CA SER A 41 9.46 -6.78 -7.96
C SER A 41 8.67 -7.55 -6.92
N GLY A 42 8.01 -6.82 -6.04
CA GLY A 42 7.26 -7.41 -4.94
C GLY A 42 6.23 -6.46 -4.36
N THR A 43 5.52 -6.93 -3.35
CA THR A 43 4.53 -6.16 -2.60
C THR A 43 4.86 -6.10 -1.12
N ALA A 44 4.64 -4.94 -0.53
CA ALA A 44 4.98 -4.62 0.84
C ALA A 44 3.72 -4.38 1.70
N VAL A 45 3.72 -4.97 2.89
CA VAL A 45 2.69 -4.78 3.92
C VAL A 45 3.36 -4.24 5.18
N GLY A 46 2.77 -3.23 5.78
CA GLY A 46 3.29 -2.64 7.01
C GLY A 46 2.68 -3.28 8.25
N ASP A 47 3.46 -3.36 9.31
CA ASP A 47 3.01 -3.64 10.66
C ASP A 47 3.09 -2.35 11.49
N TRP A 48 1.94 -1.89 11.99
CA TRP A 48 1.87 -0.64 12.74
C TRP A 48 2.57 -0.77 14.09
N THR A 49 2.31 -1.84 14.82
CA THR A 49 2.82 -2.08 16.17
C THR A 49 4.34 -2.19 16.17
N LEU A 50 4.90 -2.89 15.19
CA LEU A 50 6.35 -3.09 15.06
C LEU A 50 7.06 -1.97 14.30
N SER A 51 6.31 -1.06 13.66
CA SER A 51 6.88 0.01 12.82
C SER A 51 7.81 -0.55 11.74
N CYS A 52 7.37 -1.60 11.05
CA CYS A 52 8.17 -2.25 10.03
C CYS A 52 7.35 -2.69 8.82
N VAL A 53 8.04 -3.17 7.79
CA VAL A 53 7.45 -3.68 6.56
C VAL A 53 7.92 -5.10 6.32
N THR A 54 6.98 -5.96 5.94
CA THR A 54 7.26 -7.27 5.36
C THR A 54 7.03 -7.20 3.85
N GLY A 55 7.93 -7.77 3.06
CA GLY A 55 7.84 -7.79 1.60
C GLY A 55 7.80 -9.20 1.04
N ARG A 56 6.93 -9.41 0.05
CA ARG A 56 6.85 -10.64 -0.76
C ARG A 56 7.29 -10.35 -2.18
N LEU A 57 8.04 -11.27 -2.77
CA LEU A 57 8.58 -11.16 -4.11
C LEU A 57 7.65 -11.86 -5.10
N THR A 58 7.26 -11.15 -6.15
CA THR A 58 6.28 -11.65 -7.13
C THR A 58 6.90 -11.87 -8.50
N SER A 59 7.98 -11.16 -8.84
CA SER A 59 8.72 -11.40 -10.07
C SER A 59 10.19 -11.05 -9.94
N VAL A 60 11.01 -11.64 -10.81
CA VAL A 60 12.42 -11.33 -10.99
C VAL A 60 12.73 -11.20 -12.48
N THR A 61 13.49 -10.18 -12.84
CA THR A 61 14.01 -10.00 -14.19
C THR A 61 15.52 -10.08 -14.15
N PHE A 62 16.09 -11.09 -14.79
CA PHE A 62 17.52 -11.23 -15.02
C PHE A 62 17.96 -10.39 -16.20
N VAL A 63 19.12 -9.75 -16.07
CA VAL A 63 19.80 -9.02 -17.13
C VAL A 63 21.11 -9.72 -17.44
N PHE A 64 21.26 -10.14 -18.69
CA PHE A 64 22.46 -10.82 -19.17
C PHE A 64 23.44 -9.83 -19.79
N GLN A 65 24.72 -10.19 -19.81
CA GLN A 65 25.81 -9.35 -20.32
C GLN A 65 25.66 -8.94 -21.80
N ASP A 66 24.93 -9.75 -22.59
CA ASP A 66 24.61 -9.43 -23.99
C ASP A 66 23.39 -8.48 -24.14
N GLY A 67 22.87 -7.99 -23.02
CA GLY A 67 21.70 -7.13 -22.93
C GLY A 67 20.37 -7.87 -23.10
N THR A 68 20.34 -9.19 -23.22
CA THR A 68 19.06 -9.94 -23.17
C THR A 68 18.51 -9.95 -21.74
N ILE A 69 17.20 -10.14 -21.61
CA ILE A 69 16.53 -10.24 -20.32
C ILE A 69 15.54 -11.39 -20.28
N ARG A 70 15.44 -12.00 -19.10
CA ARG A 70 14.50 -13.08 -18.80
C ARG A 70 13.71 -12.71 -17.55
N THR A 71 12.39 -12.77 -17.62
CA THR A 71 11.54 -12.49 -16.46
C THR A 71 10.85 -13.76 -16.02
N LEU A 72 10.92 -14.05 -14.72
CA LEU A 72 10.13 -15.08 -14.05
C LEU A 72 9.10 -14.38 -13.16
N SER A 73 7.88 -14.89 -13.13
CA SER A 73 6.79 -14.38 -12.29
C SER A 73 6.23 -15.48 -11.39
N SER A 74 5.48 -15.08 -10.36
CA SER A 74 4.63 -15.98 -9.60
C SER A 74 3.74 -16.81 -10.54
N ASN A 75 3.45 -18.04 -10.16
CA ASN A 75 2.55 -18.91 -10.90
C ASN A 75 1.09 -18.38 -10.84
N ASP A 76 0.20 -19.01 -11.60
CA ASP A 76 -1.23 -18.64 -11.64
C ASP A 76 -1.94 -18.79 -10.29
N MET A 77 -1.34 -19.54 -9.35
CA MET A 77 -1.80 -19.70 -7.97
C MET A 77 -1.39 -18.51 -7.07
N GLY A 78 -0.61 -17.56 -7.59
CA GLY A 78 -0.17 -16.37 -6.87
C GLY A 78 0.88 -16.64 -5.79
N GLU A 79 1.57 -17.78 -5.85
CA GLU A 79 2.62 -18.08 -4.88
C GLU A 79 3.84 -17.16 -5.09
N PRO A 80 4.34 -16.52 -4.02
CA PRO A 80 5.49 -15.65 -4.13
C PRO A 80 6.74 -16.44 -4.54
N LEU A 81 7.67 -15.77 -5.21
CA LEU A 81 9.00 -16.30 -5.50
C LEU A 81 9.88 -16.37 -4.24
N GLY A 82 9.51 -15.62 -3.21
CA GLY A 82 10.31 -15.41 -2.02
C GLY A 82 9.82 -14.24 -1.18
N TRP A 83 10.63 -13.85 -0.21
CA TRP A 83 10.37 -12.76 0.72
C TRP A 83 11.66 -12.04 1.08
N ILE A 84 11.52 -10.90 1.76
CA ILE A 84 12.66 -10.05 2.14
C ILE A 84 12.75 -9.89 3.65
N SER A 85 13.98 -9.78 4.14
CA SER A 85 14.28 -9.51 5.54
C SER A 85 15.24 -8.34 5.69
N ASP A 86 15.45 -7.90 6.92
CA ASP A 86 16.62 -7.10 7.25
C ASP A 86 17.93 -7.91 7.05
N GLU A 87 19.08 -7.26 7.25
CA GLU A 87 20.40 -7.89 7.13
C GLU A 87 20.63 -9.04 8.13
N ARG A 88 19.79 -9.16 9.16
CA ARG A 88 19.89 -10.19 10.22
C ARG A 88 18.95 -11.37 9.98
N GLY A 89 18.18 -11.37 8.89
CA GLY A 89 17.22 -12.43 8.58
C GLY A 89 15.83 -12.23 9.19
N ILE A 90 15.54 -11.09 9.82
CA ILE A 90 14.24 -10.80 10.44
C ILE A 90 13.27 -10.27 9.37
N PRO A 91 12.09 -10.89 9.16
CA PRO A 91 11.10 -10.50 8.13
C PRO A 91 10.32 -9.21 8.45
N CYS A 92 11.00 -8.21 9.01
CA CYS A 92 10.44 -6.97 9.54
C CYS A 92 11.45 -5.84 9.33
N ILE A 93 11.34 -5.16 8.20
CA ILE A 93 12.25 -4.08 7.81
C ILE A 93 11.78 -2.78 8.47
N THR A 94 12.56 -2.27 9.41
CA THR A 94 12.20 -1.07 10.19
C THR A 94 11.95 0.15 9.30
N GLY A 95 10.91 0.92 9.64
CA GLY A 95 10.59 2.17 8.99
C GLY A 95 9.86 3.13 9.93
N GLU A 96 9.47 4.27 9.38
CA GLU A 96 8.78 5.35 10.09
C GLU A 96 7.27 5.26 9.86
N ARG A 97 6.48 5.46 10.91
CA ARG A 97 5.02 5.51 10.82
C ARG A 97 4.58 6.83 10.21
N ILE A 98 3.75 6.75 9.20
CA ILE A 98 3.06 7.88 8.59
C ILE A 98 1.56 7.67 8.81
N THR A 99 0.86 8.70 9.29
CA THR A 99 -0.59 8.67 9.51
C THR A 99 -1.20 10.05 9.32
N ASN A 100 -2.43 10.08 8.81
CA ASN A 100 -3.28 11.27 8.76
C ASN A 100 -4.37 11.25 9.85
N ALA A 101 -4.30 10.32 10.82
CA ALA A 101 -5.31 10.18 11.86
C ALA A 101 -5.56 11.45 12.70
N PRO A 102 -4.55 12.22 13.15
CA PRO A 102 -4.80 13.40 13.99
C PRO A 102 -5.65 14.48 13.28
N SER A 103 -5.34 14.78 12.03
CA SER A 103 -6.08 15.77 11.24
C SER A 103 -7.49 15.29 10.90
N PHE A 104 -7.65 14.01 10.54
CA PHE A 104 -8.95 13.40 10.29
C PHE A 104 -9.84 13.40 11.54
N LEU A 105 -9.31 12.95 12.69
CA LEU A 105 -10.07 12.89 13.94
C LEU A 105 -10.49 14.29 14.39
N THR A 106 -9.63 15.29 14.25
CA THR A 106 -9.96 16.68 14.59
C THR A 106 -11.12 17.20 13.74
N GLN A 107 -11.10 16.97 12.42
CA GLN A 107 -12.17 17.37 11.51
C GLN A 107 -13.48 16.65 11.84
N ARG A 108 -13.42 15.33 12.06
CA ARG A 108 -14.60 14.53 12.40
C ARG A 108 -15.22 14.95 13.73
N ILE A 109 -14.42 15.22 14.76
CA ILE A 109 -14.91 15.71 16.06
C ILE A 109 -15.60 17.06 15.87
N GLY A 110 -14.99 17.99 15.14
CA GLY A 110 -15.57 19.30 14.86
C GLY A 110 -16.92 19.23 14.16
N VAL A 111 -17.02 18.46 13.07
CA VAL A 111 -18.29 18.27 12.33
C VAL A 111 -19.34 17.57 13.18
N THR A 112 -18.95 16.57 13.97
CA THR A 112 -19.86 15.85 14.88
C THR A 112 -20.40 16.77 15.98
N ALA A 113 -19.55 17.64 16.54
CA ALA A 113 -19.97 18.63 17.53
C ALA A 113 -20.95 19.66 16.95
N LEU A 114 -20.70 20.13 15.73
CA LEU A 114 -21.63 21.02 15.00
C LEU A 114 -22.97 20.33 14.74
N GLN A 115 -22.95 19.08 14.27
CA GLN A 115 -24.15 18.28 14.06
C GLN A 115 -24.96 18.13 15.36
N ALA A 116 -24.30 17.72 16.45
CA ALA A 116 -24.94 17.52 17.74
C ALA A 116 -25.51 18.82 18.32
N GLY A 117 -24.80 19.95 18.19
CA GLY A 117 -25.28 21.26 18.61
C GLY A 117 -26.53 21.70 17.83
N ALA A 118 -26.53 21.50 16.50
CA ALA A 118 -27.67 21.82 15.66
C ALA A 118 -28.88 20.91 15.92
N ASP A 119 -28.66 19.61 16.15
CA ASP A 119 -29.71 18.66 16.51
C ASP A 119 -30.29 18.95 17.91
N ALA A 120 -29.48 19.40 18.87
CA ALA A 120 -29.93 19.80 20.19
C ALA A 120 -30.75 21.11 20.14
N ALA A 121 -30.29 22.10 19.38
CA ALA A 121 -31.02 23.36 19.16
C ALA A 121 -32.37 23.10 18.49
N ALA A 122 -32.42 22.23 17.48
CA ALA A 122 -33.69 21.84 16.87
C ALA A 122 -34.60 21.10 17.87
N GLN A 123 -34.08 20.12 18.64
CA GLN A 123 -34.90 19.40 19.61
C GLN A 123 -35.45 20.30 20.72
N ALA A 124 -34.76 21.37 21.10
CA ALA A 124 -35.26 22.36 22.06
C ALA A 124 -36.55 23.06 21.60
N GLU A 125 -36.79 23.15 20.29
CA GLU A 125 -38.00 23.74 19.69
C GLU A 125 -39.15 22.73 19.50
N THR A 126 -38.98 21.49 20.00
CA THR A 126 -40.00 20.43 19.94
C THR A 126 -40.48 20.04 21.32
N THR A 127 -41.78 19.76 21.47
CA THR A 127 -42.33 19.13 22.68
C THR A 127 -42.94 17.80 22.29
N THR A 128 -42.49 16.75 22.98
CA THR A 128 -43.05 15.40 22.86
C THR A 128 -44.11 15.23 23.93
N THR A 129 -45.37 15.15 23.53
CA THR A 129 -46.46 14.79 24.42
C THR A 129 -46.74 13.30 24.30
N VAL A 130 -46.61 12.58 25.41
CA VAL A 130 -46.98 11.15 25.48
C VAL A 130 -48.42 11.08 25.98
N SER A 131 -49.30 10.50 25.16
CA SER A 131 -50.70 10.30 25.52
C SER A 131 -50.81 9.11 26.48
N ASP A 132 -51.85 9.07 27.33
CA ASP A 132 -52.10 8.00 28.33
C ASP A 132 -52.24 6.58 27.71
N THR A 133 -52.40 6.49 26.38
CA THR A 133 -52.43 5.24 25.60
C THR A 133 -51.06 4.79 25.07
N GLY A 134 -49.97 5.47 25.43
CA GLY A 134 -48.60 5.17 24.99
C GLY A 134 -48.23 5.73 23.61
N THR A 135 -49.13 6.45 22.94
CA THR A 135 -48.85 7.08 21.64
C THR A 135 -48.16 8.43 21.85
N GLY A 136 -46.87 8.51 21.49
CA GLY A 136 -46.10 9.75 21.54
C GLY A 136 -46.27 10.57 20.27
N THR A 137 -46.79 11.79 20.38
CA THR A 137 -46.80 12.78 19.28
C THR A 137 -45.74 13.84 19.55
N THR A 138 -44.80 13.96 18.61
CA THR A 138 -43.75 15.00 18.67
C THR A 138 -44.21 16.17 17.81
N ASN A 139 -44.48 17.30 18.44
CA ASN A 139 -44.90 18.52 17.74
C ASN A 139 -43.80 19.57 17.88
N VAL A 140 -43.56 20.31 16.79
CA VAL A 140 -42.74 21.53 16.85
C VAL A 140 -43.60 22.58 17.55
N THR A 141 -43.24 22.90 18.79
CA THR A 141 -44.00 23.79 19.68
C THR A 141 -43.33 25.14 19.88
N GLY A 142 -42.05 25.24 19.52
CA GLY A 142 -41.29 26.48 19.48
C GLY A 142 -41.21 27.09 18.08
N ASP A 143 -40.08 27.73 17.75
CA ASP A 143 -39.88 28.40 16.47
C ASP A 143 -39.60 27.39 15.34
N VAL A 144 -40.54 27.30 14.40
CA VAL A 144 -40.44 26.38 13.25
C VAL A 144 -39.24 26.74 12.37
N GLY A 145 -38.88 28.01 12.24
CA GLY A 145 -37.73 28.46 11.45
C GLY A 145 -36.40 28.02 12.06
N ALA A 146 -36.23 28.16 13.37
CA ALA A 146 -35.08 27.72 14.15
C ALA A 146 -34.98 26.19 14.15
N TYR A 147 -36.10 25.48 14.30
CA TYR A 147 -36.17 24.02 14.16
C TYR A 147 -35.69 23.57 12.78
N THR A 148 -36.25 24.14 11.71
CA THR A 148 -35.88 23.79 10.33
C THR A 148 -34.43 24.14 10.03
N LEU A 149 -33.94 25.32 10.42
CA LEU A 149 -32.55 25.71 10.26
C LEU A 149 -31.60 24.74 10.98
N GLY A 150 -31.89 24.39 12.23
CA GLY A 150 -31.11 23.42 13.01
C GLY A 150 -31.08 22.04 12.34
N LYS A 151 -32.21 21.55 11.84
CA LYS A 151 -32.28 20.29 11.09
C LYS A 151 -31.59 20.33 9.72
N THR A 152 -31.65 21.45 9.00
CA THR A 152 -30.93 21.62 7.73
C THR A 152 -29.41 21.66 7.96
N VAL A 153 -28.96 22.38 9.00
CA VAL A 153 -27.55 22.43 9.39
C VAL A 153 -27.05 21.06 9.87
N SER A 154 -27.82 20.33 10.68
CA SER A 154 -27.45 18.98 11.11
C SER A 154 -27.44 17.98 9.95
N GLY A 155 -28.35 18.11 8.99
CA GLY A 155 -28.34 17.35 7.74
C GLY A 155 -27.09 17.61 6.87
N GLY A 156 -26.71 18.88 6.72
CA GLY A 156 -25.48 19.26 6.00
C GLY A 156 -24.21 18.76 6.71
N ALA A 157 -24.15 18.86 8.04
CA ALA A 157 -23.05 18.32 8.84
C ALA A 157 -22.97 16.79 8.75
N ALA A 158 -24.11 16.10 8.71
CA ALA A 158 -24.15 14.65 8.50
C ALA A 158 -23.60 14.23 7.13
N GLU A 159 -23.88 14.99 6.07
CA GLU A 159 -23.33 14.73 4.73
C GLU A 159 -21.83 15.01 4.68
N ILE A 160 -21.35 16.10 5.29
CA ILE A 160 -19.90 16.39 5.40
C ILE A 160 -19.21 15.29 6.20
N ARG A 161 -19.81 14.81 7.30
CA ARG A 161 -19.28 13.68 8.08
C ARG A 161 -19.17 12.43 7.22
N LYS A 162 -20.22 12.10 6.46
CA LYS A 162 -20.23 10.95 5.53
C LYS A 162 -19.16 11.10 4.44
N TRP A 163 -19.03 12.27 3.84
CA TRP A 163 -17.99 12.56 2.85
C TRP A 163 -16.57 12.45 3.45
N LEU A 164 -16.36 12.97 4.66
CA LEU A 164 -15.09 12.85 5.39
C LEU A 164 -14.78 11.38 5.66
N ASP A 165 -15.77 10.61 6.12
CA ASP A 165 -15.63 9.17 6.32
C ASP A 165 -15.27 8.48 4.99
N GLU A 166 -15.98 8.71 3.89
CA GLU A 166 -15.68 8.08 2.59
C GLU A 166 -14.30 8.49 2.01
N ARG A 167 -13.90 9.75 2.17
CA ARG A 167 -12.67 10.30 1.57
C ARG A 167 -11.42 9.99 2.40
N LEU A 168 -11.56 9.90 3.72
CA LEU A 168 -10.44 9.74 4.66
C LEU A 168 -10.45 8.37 5.35
N ALA A 169 -11.48 7.53 5.17
CA ALA A 169 -11.46 6.12 5.63
C ALA A 169 -10.44 5.26 4.87
N GLN A 170 -9.92 5.71 3.74
CA GLN A 170 -8.66 5.19 3.21
C GLN A 170 -7.51 5.74 4.06
N SER A 171 -7.42 5.24 5.29
CA SER A 171 -6.39 5.59 6.26
C SER A 171 -5.01 5.38 5.64
N PHE A 172 -4.23 6.46 5.56
CA PHE A 172 -2.83 6.40 5.12
C PHE A 172 -1.92 5.96 6.27
N ASP A 173 -2.40 5.03 7.10
CA ASP A 173 -1.54 4.36 8.07
C ASP A 173 -0.60 3.47 7.25
N ALA A 174 0.66 3.87 7.26
CA ALA A 174 1.69 3.18 6.51
C ALA A 174 3.02 3.26 7.26
N VAL A 175 3.88 2.29 6.99
CA VAL A 175 5.28 2.33 7.38
C VAL A 175 6.10 2.70 6.16
N PHE A 176 6.83 3.80 6.25
CA PHE A 176 7.76 4.26 5.24
C PHE A 176 9.17 3.74 5.56
N VAL A 177 9.71 2.95 4.65
CA VAL A 177 11.10 2.51 4.70
C VAL A 177 11.88 3.35 3.70
N ARG A 178 13.03 3.87 4.12
CA ARG A 178 13.90 4.68 3.26
C ARG A 178 14.38 3.86 2.05
N PRO A 179 14.43 4.46 0.85
CA PRO A 179 15.01 3.78 -0.31
C PRO A 179 16.51 3.57 -0.14
N GLY A 180 17.07 2.56 -0.83
CA GLY A 180 18.51 2.28 -0.84
C GLY A 180 19.04 1.52 0.38
N ILE A 181 18.18 1.08 1.29
CA ILE A 181 18.59 0.17 2.36
C ILE A 181 18.97 -1.20 1.80
N ARG A 182 19.85 -1.90 2.52
CA ARG A 182 20.19 -3.29 2.24
C ARG A 182 19.15 -4.20 2.88
N VAL A 183 18.78 -5.24 2.16
CA VAL A 183 17.84 -6.29 2.59
C VAL A 183 18.41 -7.64 2.16
N ALA A 184 18.04 -8.70 2.87
CA ALA A 184 18.30 -10.05 2.38
C ALA A 184 17.07 -10.56 1.61
N VAL A 185 17.34 -11.22 0.48
CA VAL A 185 16.33 -11.87 -0.36
C VAL A 185 16.35 -13.36 -0.04
N HIS A 186 15.21 -13.89 0.38
CA HIS A 186 15.00 -15.31 0.64
C HIS A 186 14.14 -15.86 -0.48
N VAL A 187 14.68 -16.83 -1.23
CA VAL A 187 14.01 -17.42 -2.39
C VAL A 187 13.37 -18.74 -1.96
N ASP A 188 12.07 -18.88 -2.16
CA ASP A 188 11.30 -20.04 -1.65
C ASP A 188 11.25 -21.20 -2.66
N ARG A 189 11.65 -20.97 -3.91
CA ARG A 189 11.63 -21.97 -4.98
C ARG A 189 12.78 -21.80 -5.96
N GLN A 190 13.13 -22.88 -6.67
CA GLN A 190 14.13 -22.83 -7.71
C GLN A 190 13.77 -21.78 -8.78
N LEU A 191 14.77 -21.02 -9.21
CA LEU A 191 14.67 -20.04 -10.29
C LEU A 191 15.53 -20.54 -11.44
N ASP A 192 14.89 -20.96 -12.53
CA ASP A 192 15.62 -21.40 -13.72
C ASP A 192 16.11 -20.19 -14.51
N ILE A 193 17.43 -19.96 -14.47
CA ILE A 193 18.10 -18.84 -15.12
C ILE A 193 18.54 -19.27 -16.52
N ASP A 194 17.55 -19.50 -17.39
CA ASP A 194 17.82 -19.90 -18.77
C ASP A 194 18.10 -18.68 -19.64
N HIS A 195 19.31 -18.62 -20.21
CA HIS A 195 19.66 -17.63 -21.22
C HIS A 195 18.93 -17.93 -22.52
N ASN A 196 18.22 -16.94 -23.05
CA ASN A 196 17.63 -17.01 -24.37
C ASN A 196 18.33 -15.98 -25.28
N PRO A 197 19.20 -16.42 -26.21
CA PRO A 197 19.91 -15.53 -27.13
C PRO A 197 18.99 -14.70 -28.05
N GLN A 198 17.76 -15.16 -28.28
CA GLN A 198 16.73 -14.46 -29.04
C GLN A 198 15.72 -13.73 -28.14
N GLY A 199 16.00 -13.65 -26.84
CA GLY A 199 15.16 -12.98 -25.85
C GLY A 199 15.05 -11.47 -26.08
N ARG A 200 14.11 -10.85 -25.35
CA ARG A 200 13.96 -9.39 -25.32
C ARG A 200 15.28 -8.76 -24.89
N LYS A 201 15.68 -7.66 -25.54
CA LYS A 201 16.93 -6.94 -25.24
C LYS A 201 16.66 -5.60 -24.58
N VAL A 202 17.56 -5.15 -23.71
CA VAL A 202 17.59 -3.79 -23.17
C VAL A 202 18.24 -2.80 -24.13
N SER A 203 19.12 -3.28 -25.01
CA SER A 203 19.74 -2.49 -26.08
C SER A 203 19.39 -3.08 -27.45
N HIS A 204 18.85 -2.22 -28.32
CA HIS A 204 18.50 -2.55 -29.71
C HIS A 204 19.48 -1.95 -30.72
N ALA A 205 20.52 -1.25 -30.26
CA ALA A 205 21.56 -0.78 -31.15
C ALA A 205 22.22 -2.01 -31.78
N GLN A 206 22.12 -2.12 -33.10
CA GLN A 206 22.91 -3.10 -33.83
C GLN A 206 24.37 -2.80 -33.52
N SER A 207 25.04 -3.71 -32.80
CA SER A 207 26.50 -3.67 -32.72
C SER A 207 27.03 -3.90 -34.13
N LEU A 208 27.24 -2.80 -34.85
CA LEU A 208 28.11 -2.76 -36.02
C LEU A 208 29.54 -2.88 -35.48
N ASP A 209 29.91 -4.08 -35.04
CA ASP A 209 31.30 -4.41 -34.75
C ASP A 209 31.92 -5.03 -36.02
N PRO A 210 32.76 -4.30 -36.77
CA PRO A 210 33.43 -4.81 -37.97
C PRO A 210 34.50 -5.88 -37.64
N HIS A 211 34.73 -6.20 -36.37
CA HIS A 211 35.86 -7.00 -35.91
C HIS A 211 35.49 -8.25 -35.11
N ARG A 212 34.27 -8.79 -35.26
CA ARG A 212 34.04 -10.23 -34.98
C ARG A 212 34.87 -11.10 -35.92
N ARG A 213 36.17 -11.19 -35.65
CA ARG A 213 37.02 -12.28 -36.10
C ARG A 213 36.48 -13.54 -35.43
N ALA A 214 35.98 -14.46 -36.24
CA ALA A 214 35.77 -15.83 -35.83
C ALA A 214 37.06 -16.34 -35.18
N ARG A 215 37.01 -16.68 -33.89
CA ARG A 215 37.95 -17.63 -33.31
C ARG A 215 37.38 -19.01 -33.60
N LEU A 216 37.98 -19.68 -34.57
CA LEU A 216 38.05 -21.14 -34.55
C LEU A 216 39.15 -21.46 -33.55
N ASP A 217 38.80 -22.19 -32.49
CA ASP A 217 39.60 -23.21 -31.79
C ASP A 217 38.61 -24.03 -30.94
#